data_AF-A0A952NVD4-F1
#
_entry.id   AF-A0A952NVD4-F1
#
_cell.length_a   1.000
_cell.length_b   1.000
_cell.length_c   1.000
_cell.angle_alpha   90.00
_cell.angle_beta   90.00
_cell.angle_gamma   90.00
#
_symmetry.space_group_name_H-M   'P 1'
#
loop_
_entity.id
_entity.type
_entity.pdbx_description
1 polymer ?
#
loop_
_entity_poly.entity_id
_entity_poly.type
_entity_poly.pdbx_seq_one_letter_code
_entity_poly.pdbx_strand_id
1 'polypeptide(L)'
;MFKLRSCAQVIAALSLIFAGLLAEAAVEFQYSTGVTEKQRELLTKDLARLSGQNFGDSSGELRRVLGLPDVSASSLESWLSTRARYVIDEKHPFNAFTIFALAPVEYPAAGDAKPVEAPPAPAQPDNARVDGVPRNAEVAQAAAPAEGGGGTPSTSDSPAEESGPTIVMANMGAALYMVGRQNNVVVGFNMLGGGLVPITSPRVGLFQVGRGLFQPLSPKWAQEVIEDFVHSMFRMDTLFHEARHTDGSARIAAKQLGFAHEICPPGHEMAGFPACDRPSNGPYRVGSLIMKSAIEGCGPECSARDKEILTLLYADSMSRILTPLTRASQVGQDDLCAKLLRTRTNIPFCEAPDTSLEAQVLEWDDAPEAVELPKRGE
;
A
#
# COMPACT_ATOMS: atom_id res chain seq x y z
N MET A 1 -45.25 47.82 3.06
CA MET A 1 -44.43 47.65 4.28
C MET A 1 -44.42 46.18 4.68
N PHE A 2 -43.46 45.39 4.17
CA PHE A 2 -43.22 44.03 4.66
C PHE A 2 -42.07 44.09 5.67
N LYS A 3 -42.37 43.71 6.92
CA LYS A 3 -41.39 43.67 8.03
C LYS A 3 -40.38 42.56 7.76
N LEU A 4 -39.14 42.94 7.46
CA LEU A 4 -37.95 42.08 7.51
C LEU A 4 -37.80 41.52 8.94
N ARG A 5 -38.36 40.33 9.18
CA ARG A 5 -38.06 39.53 10.37
C ARG A 5 -36.75 38.77 10.11
N SER A 6 -35.71 39.27 10.77
CA SER A 6 -34.45 38.62 11.16
C SER A 6 -33.69 37.77 10.12
N CYS A 7 -32.74 38.40 9.42
CA CYS A 7 -31.62 37.70 8.76
C CYS A 7 -30.85 36.74 9.69
N ALA A 8 -30.89 36.97 11.01
CA ALA A 8 -30.20 36.13 11.99
C ALA A 8 -30.71 34.67 12.03
N GLN A 9 -32.00 34.42 11.76
CA GLN A 9 -32.55 33.05 11.78
C GLN A 9 -32.24 32.27 10.50
N VAL A 10 -32.06 32.97 9.37
CA VAL A 10 -31.67 32.35 8.09
C VAL A 10 -30.19 31.95 8.11
N ILE A 11 -29.32 32.75 8.73
CA ILE A 11 -27.90 32.43 8.90
C ILE A 11 -27.72 31.20 9.81
N ALA A 12 -28.43 31.12 10.94
CA ALA A 12 -28.34 29.97 11.85
C ALA A 12 -28.82 28.66 11.21
N ALA A 13 -29.87 28.70 10.36
CA ALA A 13 -30.34 27.53 9.62
C ALA A 13 -29.35 27.09 8.51
N LEU A 14 -28.69 28.04 7.83
CA LEU A 14 -27.64 27.74 6.85
C LEU A 14 -26.37 27.16 7.49
N SER A 15 -26.01 27.59 8.71
CA SER A 15 -24.89 27.02 9.46
C SER A 15 -25.13 25.57 9.91
N LEU A 16 -26.38 25.20 10.23
CA LEU A 16 -26.75 23.82 10.59
C LEU A 16 -26.82 22.87 9.38
N ILE A 17 -27.09 23.39 8.18
CA ILE A 17 -27.04 22.60 6.93
C ILE A 17 -25.59 22.37 6.49
N PHE A 18 -24.68 23.32 6.73
CA PHE A 18 -23.25 23.14 6.43
C PHE A 18 -22.50 22.25 7.44
N ALA A 19 -22.97 22.15 8.68
CA ALA A 19 -22.39 21.24 9.68
C ALA A 19 -22.67 19.74 9.38
N GLY A 20 -23.63 19.44 8.51
CA GLY A 20 -23.96 18.07 8.08
C GLY A 20 -23.20 17.58 6.84
N LEU A 21 -22.28 18.37 6.27
CA LEU A 21 -21.67 18.09 4.96
C LEU A 21 -20.16 17.80 4.98
N LEU A 22 -19.61 17.51 6.15
CA LEU A 22 -18.27 16.94 6.30
C LEU A 22 -18.37 15.68 7.15
N ALA A 23 -19.13 14.68 6.68
CA ALA A 23 -18.82 13.32 7.08
C ALA A 23 -17.41 13.06 6.55
N GLU A 24 -16.41 13.16 7.43
CA GLU A 24 -15.05 12.75 7.12
C GLU A 24 -15.12 11.33 6.54
N ALA A 25 -14.57 11.15 5.35
CA ALA A 25 -14.66 9.90 4.62
C ALA A 25 -13.81 8.85 5.35
N ALA A 26 -14.44 8.12 6.27
CA ALA A 26 -13.86 6.92 6.84
C ALA A 26 -13.57 5.93 5.71
N VAL A 27 -12.42 5.27 5.78
CA VAL A 27 -12.06 4.21 4.83
C VAL A 27 -13.07 3.08 4.95
N GLU A 28 -13.82 2.79 3.89
CA GLU A 28 -14.76 1.66 3.84
C GLU A 28 -14.37 0.72 2.71
N PHE A 29 -13.98 -0.51 3.08
CA PHE A 29 -13.63 -1.54 2.11
C PHE A 29 -14.85 -2.29 1.59
N GLN A 30 -14.87 -2.51 0.28
CA GLN A 30 -15.73 -3.48 -0.36
C GLN A 30 -14.96 -4.80 -0.51
N TYR A 31 -15.50 -5.86 0.06
CA TYR A 31 -14.82 -7.16 0.11
C TYR A 31 -15.42 -8.14 -0.89
N SER A 32 -14.57 -8.91 -1.57
CA SER A 32 -15.03 -10.11 -2.28
C SER A 32 -15.58 -11.16 -1.32
N THR A 33 -16.36 -12.12 -1.82
CA THR A 33 -16.94 -13.19 -0.99
C THR A 33 -15.92 -14.11 -0.32
N GLY A 34 -14.69 -14.21 -0.85
CA GLY A 34 -13.68 -15.10 -0.28
C GLY A 34 -12.87 -14.49 0.87
N VAL A 35 -12.97 -13.17 1.11
CA VAL A 35 -12.44 -12.57 2.34
C VAL A 35 -13.33 -12.97 3.52
N THR A 36 -12.75 -13.71 4.46
CA THR A 36 -13.48 -14.24 5.63
C THR A 36 -13.96 -13.13 6.57
N GLU A 37 -15.03 -13.38 7.33
CA GLU A 37 -15.55 -12.44 8.33
C GLU A 37 -14.46 -11.99 9.31
N LYS A 38 -13.66 -12.93 9.83
CA LYS A 38 -12.53 -12.63 10.73
C LYS A 38 -11.51 -11.68 10.10
N GLN A 39 -11.16 -11.86 8.82
CA GLN A 39 -10.23 -10.95 8.14
C GLN A 39 -10.82 -9.54 8.00
N ARG A 40 -12.13 -9.44 7.69
CA ARG A 40 -12.85 -8.15 7.62
C ARG A 40 -12.86 -7.47 8.97
N GLU A 41 -13.18 -8.19 10.04
CA GLU A 41 -13.18 -7.67 11.41
C GLU A 41 -11.81 -7.14 11.83
N LEU A 42 -10.73 -7.87 11.50
CA LEU A 42 -9.36 -7.43 11.79
C LEU A 42 -9.02 -6.13 11.04
N LEU A 43 -9.30 -6.07 9.73
CA LEU A 43 -9.05 -4.86 8.94
C LEU A 43 -9.90 -3.68 9.42
N THR A 44 -11.17 -3.89 9.75
CA THR A 44 -12.04 -2.86 10.34
C THR A 44 -11.51 -2.38 11.69
N LYS A 45 -11.02 -3.30 12.55
CA LYS A 45 -10.40 -2.96 13.84
C LYS A 45 -9.12 -2.15 13.66
N ASP A 46 -8.32 -2.47 12.64
CA ASP A 46 -7.10 -1.71 12.32
C ASP A 46 -7.44 -0.29 11.84
N LEU A 47 -8.44 -0.14 10.97
CA LEU A 47 -8.90 1.19 10.52
C LEU A 47 -9.46 2.01 11.69
N ALA A 48 -10.25 1.40 12.59
CA ALA A 48 -10.70 2.07 13.80
C ALA A 48 -9.54 2.48 14.73
N ARG A 49 -8.44 1.72 14.72
CA ARG A 49 -7.22 2.06 15.44
C ARG A 49 -6.50 3.24 14.78
N LEU A 50 -6.44 3.32 13.45
CA LEU A 50 -5.93 4.49 12.72
C LEU A 50 -6.61 5.78 13.22
N SER A 51 -7.94 5.75 13.39
CA SER A 51 -8.74 6.88 13.90
C SER A 51 -8.35 7.33 15.30
N GLY A 52 -8.00 6.39 16.17
CA GLY A 52 -7.70 6.64 17.59
C GLY A 52 -6.22 6.77 17.92
N GLN A 53 -5.33 6.43 16.99
CA GLN A 53 -3.89 6.37 17.21
C GLN A 53 -3.26 7.75 17.03
N ASN A 54 -2.35 8.08 17.94
CA ASN A 54 -1.51 9.25 17.76
C ASN A 54 -0.30 8.86 16.90
N PHE A 55 -0.05 9.64 15.84
CA PHE A 55 1.04 9.43 14.90
C PHE A 55 2.05 10.57 15.04
N GLY A 56 3.29 10.22 15.41
CA GLY A 56 4.38 11.20 15.51
C GLY A 56 5.01 11.48 14.15
N ASP A 57 5.30 12.73 13.84
CA ASP A 57 6.11 13.06 12.66
C ASP A 57 7.09 14.18 13.02
N SER A 58 7.93 13.87 14.01
CA SER A 58 8.92 14.82 14.54
C SER A 58 9.84 15.36 13.45
N SER A 59 10.16 14.52 12.45
CA SER A 59 10.99 14.90 11.30
C SER A 59 10.25 15.66 10.19
N GLY A 60 8.92 15.62 10.16
CA GLY A 60 8.11 16.17 9.07
C GLY A 60 8.21 15.40 7.75
N GLU A 61 8.75 14.19 7.79
CA GLU A 61 9.04 13.42 6.60
C GLU A 61 7.81 12.66 6.11
N LEU A 62 7.00 12.11 7.02
CA LEU A 62 5.79 11.39 6.63
C LEU A 62 4.82 12.34 5.92
N ARG A 63 4.53 13.52 6.49
CA ARG A 63 3.66 14.51 5.82
C ARG A 63 4.22 14.94 4.46
N ARG A 64 5.54 15.10 4.34
CA ARG A 64 6.19 15.47 3.07
C ARG A 64 6.03 14.39 2.01
N VAL A 65 6.29 13.13 2.35
CA VAL A 65 6.24 12.00 1.41
C VAL A 65 4.81 11.70 0.95
N LEU A 66 3.83 11.83 1.86
CA LEU A 66 2.42 11.63 1.54
C LEU A 66 1.76 12.86 0.91
N GLY A 67 2.39 14.03 0.97
CA GLY A 67 1.82 15.29 0.48
C GLY A 67 0.67 15.78 1.37
N LEU A 68 0.77 15.55 2.68
CA LEU A 68 -0.26 15.91 3.65
C LEU A 68 0.07 17.22 4.39
N PRO A 69 -0.95 17.97 4.84
CA PRO A 69 -0.74 19.15 5.68
C PRO A 69 -0.24 18.77 7.08
N ASP A 70 -0.69 17.63 7.61
CA ASP A 70 -0.32 17.06 8.89
C ASP A 70 -0.42 15.52 8.87
N VAL A 71 -0.05 14.86 9.97
CA VAL A 71 -0.16 13.40 10.14
C VAL A 71 -1.27 13.02 11.11
N SER A 72 -2.32 13.83 11.20
CA SER A 72 -3.49 13.48 12.01
C SER A 72 -4.16 12.22 11.45
N ALA A 73 -4.90 11.51 12.31
CA ALA A 73 -5.69 10.35 11.90
C ALA A 73 -6.61 10.65 10.72
N SER A 74 -7.30 11.80 10.70
CA SER A 74 -8.18 12.19 9.60
C SER A 74 -7.43 12.45 8.29
N SER A 75 -6.24 13.08 8.33
CA SER A 75 -5.38 13.25 7.16
C SER A 75 -4.90 11.90 6.59
N LEU A 76 -4.51 10.97 7.46
CA LEU A 76 -4.06 9.63 7.07
C LEU A 76 -5.21 8.77 6.51
N GLU A 77 -6.39 8.82 7.12
CA GLU A 77 -7.60 8.14 6.62
C GLU A 77 -8.04 8.68 5.27
N SER A 78 -8.07 10.01 5.11
CA SER A 78 -8.39 10.67 3.84
C SER A 78 -7.39 10.28 2.74
N TRP A 79 -6.11 10.18 3.10
CA TRP A 79 -5.09 9.70 2.18
C TRP A 79 -5.34 8.26 1.76
N LEU A 80 -5.67 7.38 2.70
CA LEU A 80 -5.89 5.95 2.45
C LEU A 80 -7.20 5.69 1.68
N SER A 81 -8.29 6.41 2.00
CA SER A 81 -9.63 6.21 1.41
C SER A 81 -9.67 6.52 -0.09
N THR A 82 -8.77 7.38 -0.56
CA THR A 82 -8.62 7.69 -1.99
C THR A 82 -7.76 6.68 -2.76
N ARG A 83 -7.23 5.65 -2.08
CA ARG A 83 -6.24 4.69 -2.62
C ARG A 83 -6.56 3.23 -2.35
N ALA A 84 -7.40 2.94 -1.36
CA ALA A 84 -7.73 1.61 -0.93
C ALA A 84 -9.26 1.47 -0.84
N ARG A 85 -9.84 0.55 -1.61
CA ARG A 85 -11.30 0.45 -1.72
C ARG A 85 -11.81 -0.98 -1.80
N TYR A 86 -11.13 -1.84 -2.54
CA TYR A 86 -11.57 -3.22 -2.77
C TYR A 86 -10.56 -4.18 -2.15
N VAL A 87 -11.05 -5.22 -1.48
CA VAL A 87 -10.21 -6.25 -0.86
C VAL A 87 -10.65 -7.63 -1.34
N ILE A 88 -9.71 -8.38 -1.90
CA ILE A 88 -9.92 -9.75 -2.39
C ILE A 88 -8.99 -10.72 -1.66
N ASP A 89 -9.38 -11.99 -1.58
CA ASP A 89 -8.54 -13.01 -0.95
C ASP A 89 -7.44 -13.53 -1.89
N GLU A 90 -6.46 -14.20 -1.30
CA GLU A 90 -5.31 -14.82 -1.97
C GLU A 90 -5.71 -15.81 -3.09
N LYS A 91 -6.82 -16.52 -2.90
CA LYS A 91 -7.29 -17.58 -3.80
C LYS A 91 -8.29 -17.07 -4.83
N HIS A 92 -8.51 -15.76 -4.89
CA HIS A 92 -9.44 -15.17 -5.85
C HIS A 92 -9.04 -15.57 -7.27
N PRO A 93 -9.97 -16.13 -8.08
CA PRO A 93 -9.64 -16.63 -9.41
C PRO A 93 -9.31 -15.47 -10.36
N PHE A 94 -8.03 -15.33 -10.72
CA PHE A 94 -7.59 -14.33 -11.70
C PHE A 94 -7.93 -14.72 -13.15
N ASN A 95 -8.05 -16.01 -13.45
CA ASN A 95 -8.43 -16.47 -14.79
C ASN A 95 -9.85 -16.03 -15.24
N ALA A 96 -10.64 -15.43 -14.34
CA ALA A 96 -11.95 -14.85 -14.63
C ALA A 96 -11.89 -13.35 -14.99
N PHE A 97 -10.75 -12.85 -15.50
CA PHE A 97 -10.74 -11.54 -16.15
C PHE A 97 -11.68 -11.56 -17.36
N THR A 98 -12.83 -10.93 -17.22
CA THR A 98 -13.53 -10.46 -18.40
C THR A 98 -12.84 -9.17 -18.82
N ILE A 99 -11.80 -9.31 -19.65
CA ILE A 99 -11.21 -8.16 -20.35
C ILE A 99 -12.29 -7.64 -21.29
N PHE A 100 -13.09 -6.68 -20.80
CA PHE A 100 -13.83 -5.81 -21.68
C PHE A 100 -12.83 -4.83 -22.24
N ALA A 101 -12.36 -5.05 -23.47
CA ALA A 101 -11.77 -3.97 -24.22
C ALA A 101 -12.86 -2.92 -24.47
N LEU A 102 -13.14 -2.09 -23.47
CA LEU A 102 -13.83 -0.83 -23.64
C LEU A 102 -12.89 0.00 -24.53
N ALA A 103 -13.45 0.69 -25.52
CA ALA A 103 -12.79 1.44 -26.59
C ALA A 103 -11.45 2.12 -26.19
N PRO A 104 -10.53 2.42 -27.13
CA PRO A 104 -9.24 3.04 -26.81
C PRO A 104 -9.37 4.16 -25.78
N VAL A 105 -8.64 4.04 -24.66
CA VAL A 105 -8.74 4.99 -23.54
C VAL A 105 -7.45 5.78 -23.42
N GLU A 106 -7.58 7.10 -23.27
CA GLU A 106 -6.48 7.93 -22.84
C GLU A 106 -6.21 7.69 -21.35
N TYR A 107 -5.06 7.10 -21.07
CA TYR A 107 -4.60 6.86 -19.72
C TYR A 107 -4.11 8.16 -19.07
N PRO A 108 -4.60 8.53 -17.86
CA PRO A 108 -4.17 9.75 -17.20
C PRO A 108 -2.68 9.67 -16.87
N ALA A 109 -1.96 10.77 -17.06
CA ALA A 109 -0.60 10.91 -16.56
C ALA A 109 -0.62 11.12 -15.03
N ALA A 110 0.47 10.79 -14.34
CA ALA A 110 0.57 10.91 -12.87
C ALA A 110 0.18 12.29 -12.29
N GLY A 111 0.31 13.38 -13.06
CA GLY A 111 -0.09 14.73 -12.63
C GLY A 111 -1.57 15.09 -12.86
N ASP A 112 -2.30 14.30 -13.66
CA ASP A 112 -3.67 14.59 -14.09
C ASP A 112 -4.70 13.65 -13.42
N ALA A 113 -4.24 12.69 -12.62
CA ALA A 113 -5.08 11.73 -11.92
C ALA A 113 -5.90 12.43 -10.82
N LYS A 114 -7.10 12.88 -11.18
CA LYS A 114 -8.13 13.27 -10.22
C LYS A 114 -8.48 12.07 -9.33
N PRO A 115 -8.92 12.29 -8.07
CA PRO A 115 -9.57 11.23 -7.29
C PRO A 115 -10.64 10.58 -8.17
N VAL A 116 -10.62 9.25 -8.29
CA VAL A 116 -11.65 8.56 -9.06
C VAL A 116 -12.95 8.76 -8.31
N GLU A 117 -13.85 9.57 -8.88
CA GLU A 117 -15.21 9.68 -8.39
C GLU A 117 -15.79 8.28 -8.39
N ALA A 118 -16.38 7.86 -7.25
CA ALA A 118 -16.85 6.50 -7.13
C ALA A 118 -17.79 6.19 -8.31
N PRO A 119 -17.56 5.13 -9.10
CA PRO A 119 -18.57 4.73 -10.05
C PRO A 119 -19.84 4.47 -9.25
N PRO A 120 -21.01 4.86 -9.77
CA PRO A 120 -22.27 4.52 -9.13
C PRO A 120 -22.26 3.03 -8.81
N ALA A 121 -22.76 2.67 -7.62
CA ALA A 121 -22.85 1.28 -7.21
C ALA A 121 -23.43 0.47 -8.38
N PRO A 122 -22.81 -0.66 -8.77
CA PRO A 122 -23.30 -1.42 -9.91
C PRO A 122 -24.76 -1.75 -9.64
N ALA A 123 -25.64 -1.36 -10.57
CA ALA A 123 -27.00 -1.88 -10.58
C ALA A 123 -26.88 -3.40 -10.47
N GLN A 124 -27.61 -4.02 -9.55
CA GLN A 124 -27.61 -5.48 -9.44
C GLN A 124 -27.85 -6.05 -10.84
N PRO A 125 -27.02 -7.00 -11.30
CA PRO A 125 -27.22 -7.56 -12.62
C PRO A 125 -28.58 -8.23 -12.64
N ASP A 126 -29.49 -7.70 -13.46
CA ASP A 126 -30.59 -8.52 -13.97
C ASP A 126 -29.94 -9.74 -14.61
N ASN A 127 -30.39 -10.94 -14.18
CA ASN A 127 -29.89 -12.24 -14.64
C ASN A 127 -30.29 -12.51 -16.12
N ALA A 128 -30.09 -11.55 -17.01
CA ALA A 128 -30.25 -11.69 -18.44
C ALA A 128 -28.97 -12.28 -19.03
N ARG A 129 -29.10 -13.53 -19.44
CA ARG A 129 -28.10 -14.33 -20.17
C ARG A 129 -27.57 -13.54 -21.38
N VAL A 130 -26.29 -13.17 -21.35
CA VAL A 130 -25.61 -12.60 -22.52
C VAL A 130 -25.05 -13.76 -23.34
N ASP A 131 -25.81 -14.21 -24.32
CA ASP A 131 -25.32 -15.09 -25.38
C ASP A 131 -24.55 -14.24 -26.40
N GLY A 132 -23.27 -14.54 -26.65
CA GLY A 132 -22.54 -13.99 -27.81
C GLY A 132 -21.10 -13.47 -27.64
N VAL A 133 -20.31 -13.94 -26.67
CA VAL A 133 -18.88 -13.56 -26.60
C VAL A 133 -18.01 -14.56 -27.37
N PRO A 134 -17.24 -14.15 -28.39
CA PRO A 134 -16.31 -15.04 -29.06
C PRO A 134 -15.15 -15.40 -28.13
N ARG A 135 -14.92 -16.71 -27.96
CA ARG A 135 -13.68 -17.23 -27.38
C ARG A 135 -12.56 -16.98 -28.39
N ASN A 136 -11.55 -16.20 -27.99
CA ASN A 136 -10.13 -16.44 -28.26
C ASN A 136 -9.34 -15.12 -28.09
N ALA A 137 -8.64 -15.02 -26.96
CA ALA A 137 -7.41 -14.25 -26.82
C ALA A 137 -6.67 -14.82 -25.60
N GLU A 138 -5.80 -15.80 -25.81
CA GLU A 138 -4.71 -16.10 -24.87
C GLU A 138 -3.78 -14.88 -24.86
N VAL A 139 -3.94 -14.01 -23.87
CA VAL A 139 -3.00 -12.94 -23.59
C VAL A 139 -2.03 -13.44 -22.53
N ALA A 140 -0.73 -13.32 -22.83
CA ALA A 140 0.38 -13.81 -22.04
C ALA A 140 0.33 -13.33 -20.58
N GLN A 141 0.65 -14.24 -19.65
CA GLN A 141 0.98 -13.94 -18.25
C GLN A 141 2.08 -12.88 -18.19
N ALA A 142 1.72 -11.66 -17.81
CA ALA A 142 2.66 -10.60 -17.49
C ALA A 142 2.55 -10.26 -16.00
N ALA A 143 3.66 -10.47 -15.28
CA ALA A 143 4.01 -9.89 -13.98
C ALA A 143 2.98 -10.05 -12.83
N ALA A 144 2.66 -11.29 -12.49
CA ALA A 144 2.56 -11.69 -11.08
C ALA A 144 3.94 -12.27 -10.68
N PRO A 145 4.36 -12.24 -9.39
CA PRO A 145 5.58 -12.91 -8.98
C PRO A 145 5.54 -14.37 -9.44
N ALA A 146 6.57 -14.79 -10.15
CA ALA A 146 6.63 -16.08 -10.82
C ALA A 146 6.65 -17.22 -9.78
N GLU A 147 5.58 -18.02 -9.74
CA GLU A 147 5.60 -19.32 -9.07
C GLU A 147 6.09 -20.39 -10.05
N GLY A 148 7.11 -21.14 -9.62
CA GLY A 148 7.81 -22.13 -10.42
C GLY A 148 7.20 -23.53 -10.36
N GLY A 149 7.42 -24.29 -11.44
CA GLY A 149 7.79 -25.71 -11.41
C GLY A 149 6.69 -26.74 -11.15
N GLY A 150 6.03 -27.21 -12.22
CA GLY A 150 5.13 -28.36 -12.17
C GLY A 150 5.85 -29.67 -11.80
N GLY A 151 5.46 -30.26 -10.67
CA GLY A 151 5.78 -31.63 -10.26
C GLY A 151 4.50 -32.45 -10.10
N THR A 152 4.53 -33.69 -10.62
CA THR A 152 3.44 -34.68 -10.58
C THR A 152 2.95 -35.01 -9.17
N PRO A 153 1.65 -35.36 -8.98
CA PRO A 153 1.07 -35.58 -7.66
C PRO A 153 1.52 -36.91 -7.06
N SER A 154 2.26 -36.84 -5.95
CA SER A 154 2.51 -37.97 -5.05
C SER A 154 1.45 -37.99 -3.96
N THR A 155 0.73 -39.10 -3.85
CA THR A 155 -0.30 -39.35 -2.85
C THR A 155 0.34 -39.78 -1.52
N SER A 156 0.61 -38.82 -0.65
CA SER A 156 0.88 -39.11 0.77
C SER A 156 0.45 -37.92 1.63
N ASP A 157 -0.63 -38.11 2.40
CA ASP A 157 -1.23 -37.16 3.34
C ASP A 157 -0.31 -36.84 4.52
N SER A 158 0.69 -36.01 4.27
CA SER A 158 1.29 -35.13 5.26
C SER A 158 1.21 -33.74 4.67
N PRO A 159 0.74 -32.70 5.40
CA PRO A 159 0.74 -31.35 4.86
C PRO A 159 2.20 -30.97 4.66
N ALA A 160 2.69 -31.15 3.43
CA ALA A 160 3.96 -30.60 3.03
C ALA A 160 3.85 -29.11 3.30
N GLU A 161 4.68 -28.62 4.22
CA GLU A 161 4.87 -27.20 4.45
C GLU A 161 5.13 -26.60 3.08
N GLU A 162 4.13 -25.88 2.58
CA GLU A 162 4.18 -25.22 1.29
C GLU A 162 5.24 -24.13 1.43
N SER A 163 6.50 -24.48 1.15
CA SER A 163 7.71 -23.69 1.39
C SER A 163 7.86 -22.53 0.39
N GLY A 164 6.73 -22.03 -0.10
CA GLY A 164 6.65 -20.91 -1.02
C GLY A 164 6.62 -19.57 -0.29
N PRO A 165 7.00 -18.48 -0.99
CA PRO A 165 6.80 -17.13 -0.48
C PRO A 165 5.32 -16.95 -0.11
N THR A 166 5.07 -16.43 1.08
CA THR A 166 3.70 -16.17 1.54
C THR A 166 3.30 -14.76 1.14
N ILE A 167 2.17 -14.61 0.45
CA ILE A 167 1.63 -13.29 0.11
C ILE A 167 1.17 -12.61 1.40
N VAL A 168 1.60 -11.36 1.60
CA VAL A 168 1.10 -10.49 2.67
C VAL A 168 -0.05 -9.68 2.11
N MET A 169 0.23 -8.75 1.20
CA MET A 169 -0.76 -8.01 0.44
C MET A 169 -0.17 -7.64 -0.92
N ALA A 170 -1.02 -7.38 -1.91
CA ALA A 170 -0.59 -6.86 -3.20
C ALA A 170 -1.65 -5.93 -3.81
N ASN A 171 -1.23 -4.81 -4.35
CA ASN A 171 -2.09 -3.89 -5.10
C ASN A 171 -2.33 -4.38 -6.53
N MET A 172 -3.31 -5.26 -6.69
CA MET A 172 -3.74 -5.78 -7.99
C MET A 172 -4.29 -4.69 -8.91
N GLY A 173 -4.86 -3.62 -8.36
CA GLY A 173 -5.32 -2.48 -9.15
C GLY A 173 -4.18 -1.83 -9.97
N ALA A 174 -3.01 -1.65 -9.35
CA ALA A 174 -1.82 -1.14 -10.03
C ALA A 174 -1.30 -2.12 -11.11
N ALA A 175 -1.22 -3.40 -10.80
CA ALA A 175 -0.76 -4.42 -11.74
C ALA A 175 -1.68 -4.50 -12.98
N LEU A 176 -2.99 -4.61 -12.77
CA LEU A 176 -3.98 -4.70 -13.85
C LEU A 176 -4.06 -3.42 -14.69
N TYR A 177 -3.87 -2.27 -14.06
CA TYR A 177 -3.76 -1.00 -14.77
C TYR A 177 -2.59 -1.00 -15.75
N MET A 178 -1.41 -1.48 -15.31
CA MET A 178 -0.23 -1.56 -16.17
C MET A 178 -0.45 -2.51 -17.36
N VAL A 179 -1.10 -3.65 -17.13
CA VAL A 179 -1.50 -4.58 -18.20
C VAL A 179 -2.44 -3.88 -19.20
N GLY A 180 -3.49 -3.21 -18.70
CA GLY A 180 -4.42 -2.46 -19.55
C GLY A 180 -3.75 -1.38 -20.38
N ARG A 181 -2.84 -0.62 -19.75
CA ARG A 181 -2.06 0.43 -20.42
C ARG A 181 -1.16 -0.11 -21.52
N GLN A 182 -0.43 -1.19 -21.27
CA GLN A 182 0.46 -1.82 -22.26
C GLN A 182 -0.31 -2.33 -23.48
N ASN A 183 -1.58 -2.75 -23.28
CA ASN A 183 -2.45 -3.28 -24.33
C ASN A 183 -3.44 -2.24 -24.88
N ASN A 184 -3.40 -0.99 -24.41
CA ASN A 184 -4.31 0.08 -24.80
C ASN A 184 -5.82 -0.28 -24.63
N VAL A 185 -6.16 -0.97 -23.54
CA VAL A 185 -7.53 -1.41 -23.21
C VAL A 185 -7.80 -1.20 -21.72
N VAL A 186 -9.02 -0.86 -21.32
CA VAL A 186 -9.38 -0.88 -19.89
C VAL A 186 -9.59 -2.31 -19.44
N VAL A 187 -8.96 -2.73 -18.35
CA VAL A 187 -9.19 -4.06 -17.77
C VAL A 187 -10.41 -4.00 -16.84
N GLY A 188 -11.34 -4.93 -17.00
CA GLY A 188 -12.42 -5.15 -16.03
C GLY A 188 -12.06 -6.30 -15.09
N PHE A 189 -12.13 -6.06 -13.78
CA PHE A 189 -11.90 -7.09 -12.77
C PHE A 189 -13.23 -7.59 -12.21
N ASN A 190 -13.52 -8.88 -12.34
CA ASN A 190 -14.74 -9.47 -11.77
C ASN A 190 -14.52 -9.82 -10.29
N MET A 191 -14.99 -8.95 -9.40
CA MET A 191 -14.95 -9.19 -7.96
C MET A 191 -16.14 -10.06 -7.56
N LEU A 192 -15.88 -11.31 -7.17
CA LEU A 192 -16.88 -12.22 -6.62
C LEU A 192 -17.70 -11.55 -5.50
N GLY A 193 -19.01 -11.41 -5.74
CA GLY A 193 -19.96 -10.73 -4.85
C GLY A 193 -20.02 -9.20 -4.97
N GLY A 194 -19.08 -8.56 -5.68
CA GLY A 194 -19.07 -7.11 -5.91
C GLY A 194 -19.25 -6.67 -7.37
N GLY A 195 -19.27 -7.62 -8.31
CA GLY A 195 -19.48 -7.34 -9.72
C GLY A 195 -18.20 -6.86 -10.44
N LEU A 196 -18.39 -6.25 -11.60
CA LEU A 196 -17.29 -5.80 -12.46
C LEU A 196 -16.72 -4.45 -11.98
N VAL A 197 -15.43 -4.43 -11.67
CA VAL A 197 -14.67 -3.24 -11.30
C VAL A 197 -13.79 -2.80 -12.48
N PRO A 198 -14.06 -1.66 -13.13
CA PRO A 198 -13.22 -1.17 -14.21
C PRO A 198 -11.90 -0.58 -13.65
N ILE A 199 -10.76 -1.08 -14.13
CA ILE A 199 -9.42 -0.65 -13.72
C ILE A 199 -8.98 0.53 -14.60
N THR A 200 -9.52 1.72 -14.32
CA THR A 200 -9.22 2.96 -15.07
C THR A 200 -8.00 3.70 -14.53
N SER A 201 -7.60 3.42 -13.28
CA SER A 201 -6.38 3.92 -12.65
C SER A 201 -5.91 2.93 -11.57
N PRO A 202 -4.64 3.00 -11.13
CA PRO A 202 -4.20 2.23 -9.96
C PRO A 202 -4.97 2.60 -8.69
N ARG A 203 -5.44 3.85 -8.56
CA ARG A 203 -6.24 4.36 -7.43
C ARG A 203 -7.64 3.75 -7.31
N VAL A 204 -8.02 2.85 -8.21
CA VAL A 204 -9.15 1.95 -7.98
C VAL A 204 -8.97 1.18 -6.65
N GLY A 205 -7.73 0.95 -6.22
CA GLY A 205 -7.44 0.49 -4.86
C GLY A 205 -7.91 -0.94 -4.61
N LEU A 206 -7.63 -1.84 -5.55
CA LEU A 206 -7.94 -3.26 -5.48
C LEU A 206 -6.75 -4.01 -4.87
N PHE A 207 -6.88 -4.40 -3.60
CA PHE A 207 -5.84 -5.09 -2.84
C PHE A 207 -6.19 -6.56 -2.69
N GLN A 208 -5.24 -7.43 -3.02
CA GLN A 208 -5.27 -8.83 -2.63
C GLN A 208 -4.63 -8.99 -1.26
N VAL A 209 -5.32 -9.63 -0.33
CA VAL A 209 -4.78 -9.98 0.99
C VAL A 209 -4.44 -11.46 1.04
N GLY A 210 -3.20 -11.75 1.41
CA GLY A 210 -2.69 -13.09 1.59
C GLY A 210 -2.73 -13.54 3.05
N ARG A 211 -2.51 -14.83 3.28
CA ARG A 211 -2.46 -15.41 4.63
C ARG A 211 -1.38 -14.75 5.50
N GLY A 212 -0.28 -14.27 4.91
CA GLY A 212 0.84 -13.66 5.64
C GLY A 212 0.46 -12.41 6.41
N LEU A 213 -0.55 -11.65 5.94
CA LEU A 213 -1.05 -10.45 6.61
C LEU A 213 -1.71 -10.76 7.97
N PHE A 214 -2.24 -11.97 8.12
CA PHE A 214 -3.02 -12.41 9.29
C PHE A 214 -2.32 -13.50 10.09
N GLN A 215 -1.13 -13.93 9.67
CA GLN A 215 -0.34 -14.92 10.39
C GLN A 215 0.41 -14.25 11.55
N PRO A 216 0.73 -15.01 12.62
CA PRO A 216 1.59 -14.52 13.67
C PRO A 216 2.98 -14.17 13.12
N LEU A 217 3.52 -13.01 13.49
CA LEU A 217 4.87 -12.58 13.10
C LEU A 217 5.98 -13.51 13.62
N SER A 218 5.68 -14.35 14.60
CA SER A 218 6.59 -15.38 15.10
C SER A 218 5.81 -16.64 15.48
N PRO A 219 6.30 -17.86 15.16
CA PRO A 219 5.68 -19.10 15.64
C PRO A 219 5.57 -19.20 17.17
N LYS A 220 6.45 -18.48 17.89
CA LYS A 220 6.44 -18.42 19.36
C LYS A 220 5.36 -17.50 19.92
N TRP A 221 4.72 -16.71 19.07
CA TRP A 221 3.64 -15.79 19.44
C TRP A 221 2.35 -16.44 18.98
N ALA A 222 1.62 -17.07 19.91
CA ALA A 222 0.40 -17.82 19.59
C ALA A 222 -0.68 -16.94 18.96
N GLN A 223 -1.77 -17.56 18.47
CA GLN A 223 -2.90 -16.89 17.80
C GLN A 223 -3.54 -15.73 18.59
N GLU A 224 -3.39 -15.66 19.91
CA GLU A 224 -3.85 -14.53 20.74
C GLU A 224 -3.15 -13.20 20.42
N VAL A 225 -2.06 -13.23 19.63
CA VAL A 225 -1.22 -12.06 19.31
C VAL A 225 -1.66 -11.36 18.02
N ILE A 226 -2.47 -11.98 17.15
CA ILE A 226 -2.85 -11.40 15.84
C ILE A 226 -3.67 -10.09 15.96
N GLU A 227 -4.37 -9.92 17.09
CA GLU A 227 -5.20 -8.74 17.40
C GLU A 227 -4.46 -7.63 18.17
N ASP A 228 -3.19 -7.87 18.51
CA ASP A 228 -2.42 -6.96 19.34
C ASP A 228 -2.08 -5.66 18.62
N PHE A 229 -1.45 -4.75 19.37
CA PHE A 229 -1.01 -3.46 18.83
C PHE A 229 -0.06 -3.63 17.64
N VAL A 230 0.91 -4.54 17.77
CA VAL A 230 1.97 -4.76 16.80
C VAL A 230 1.44 -5.25 15.46
N HIS A 231 0.59 -6.28 15.46
CA HIS A 231 0.06 -6.85 14.22
C HIS A 231 -0.83 -5.87 13.48
N SER A 232 -1.59 -5.04 14.20
CA SER A 232 -2.36 -3.99 13.57
C SER A 232 -1.49 -2.93 12.93
N MET A 233 -0.40 -2.52 13.58
CA MET A 233 0.56 -1.59 12.97
C MET A 233 1.30 -2.21 11.78
N PHE A 234 1.61 -3.50 11.82
CA PHE A 234 2.13 -4.24 10.66
C PHE A 234 1.14 -4.24 9.49
N ARG A 235 -0.14 -4.52 9.73
CA ARG A 235 -1.17 -4.46 8.69
C ARG A 235 -1.39 -3.04 8.18
N MET A 236 -1.30 -2.03 9.05
CA MET A 236 -1.39 -0.62 8.67
C MET A 236 -0.22 -0.18 7.80
N ASP A 237 1.01 -0.48 8.21
CA ASP A 237 2.23 -0.30 7.42
C ASP A 237 2.07 -0.92 6.03
N THR A 238 1.61 -2.17 5.97
CA THR A 238 1.32 -2.87 4.70
C THR A 238 0.22 -2.17 3.89
N LEU A 239 -0.88 -1.72 4.51
CA LEU A 239 -1.95 -1.01 3.80
C LEU A 239 -1.46 0.28 3.15
N PHE A 240 -0.66 1.07 3.86
CA PHE A 240 -0.09 2.31 3.33
C PHE A 240 0.97 2.05 2.26
N HIS A 241 1.78 1.01 2.43
CA HIS A 241 2.68 0.50 1.40
C HIS A 241 1.91 0.15 0.12
N GLU A 242 0.86 -0.68 0.22
CA GLU A 242 0.06 -1.07 -0.94
C GLU A 242 -0.70 0.10 -1.57
N ALA A 243 -1.22 1.00 -0.76
CA ALA A 243 -1.81 2.24 -1.23
C ALA A 243 -0.80 3.12 -1.98
N ARG A 244 0.48 3.11 -1.59
CA ARG A 244 1.50 3.87 -2.31
C ARG A 244 1.75 3.35 -3.71
N HIS A 245 1.56 2.06 -3.96
CA HIS A 245 1.57 1.52 -5.33
C HIS A 245 0.57 2.22 -6.26
N THR A 246 -0.46 2.91 -5.75
CA THR A 246 -1.42 3.64 -6.58
C THR A 246 -0.94 4.99 -7.13
N ASP A 247 0.02 5.66 -6.48
CA ASP A 247 0.39 7.04 -6.80
C ASP A 247 1.41 7.16 -7.94
N GLY A 248 2.08 6.07 -8.31
CA GLY A 248 3.17 6.12 -9.29
C GLY A 248 4.44 6.80 -8.76
N SER A 249 5.51 6.76 -9.56
CA SER A 249 6.74 7.50 -9.24
C SER A 249 6.84 8.76 -10.10
N ALA A 250 7.09 9.91 -9.47
CA ALA A 250 7.28 11.18 -10.17
C ALA A 250 8.52 11.21 -11.08
N ARG A 251 9.45 10.24 -10.90
CA ARG A 251 10.78 10.24 -11.51
C ARG A 251 10.86 9.66 -12.92
N ILE A 252 9.90 8.84 -13.34
CA ILE A 252 9.95 8.34 -14.72
C ILE A 252 9.36 9.41 -15.61
N ALA A 253 10.15 9.90 -16.58
CA ALA A 253 9.76 10.86 -17.62
C ALA A 253 8.43 10.53 -18.34
N ALA A 254 7.94 9.29 -18.18
CA ALA A 254 6.66 8.81 -18.66
C ALA A 254 5.46 9.03 -17.70
N LYS A 255 5.59 9.80 -16.61
CA LYS A 255 4.53 10.10 -15.62
C LYS A 255 3.69 8.87 -15.29
N GLN A 256 4.35 7.76 -14.97
CA GLN A 256 3.67 6.47 -14.88
C GLN A 256 2.93 6.38 -13.54
N LEU A 257 1.61 6.19 -13.61
CA LEU A 257 0.81 5.72 -12.49
C LEU A 257 1.16 4.26 -12.22
N GLY A 258 1.19 3.86 -10.94
CA GLY A 258 1.69 2.56 -10.53
C GLY A 258 3.13 2.63 -10.07
N PHE A 259 3.38 2.38 -8.79
CA PHE A 259 4.75 2.23 -8.29
C PHE A 259 5.13 0.75 -8.43
N ALA A 260 6.30 0.43 -8.98
CA ALA A 260 6.80 -0.94 -8.99
C ALA A 260 8.03 -1.04 -8.10
N HIS A 261 8.20 -2.18 -7.44
CA HIS A 261 9.45 -2.48 -6.76
C HIS A 261 10.58 -2.67 -7.77
N GLU A 262 11.77 -2.38 -7.29
CA GLU A 262 13.05 -2.53 -7.96
C GLU A 262 13.68 -3.86 -7.57
N ILE A 263 14.49 -4.40 -8.48
CA ILE A 263 15.27 -5.60 -8.20
C ILE A 263 16.31 -5.27 -7.13
N CYS A 264 16.28 -6.00 -6.01
CA CYS A 264 17.25 -5.84 -4.95
C CYS A 264 18.67 -6.21 -5.44
N PRO A 265 19.69 -5.43 -5.08
CA PRO A 265 21.04 -5.62 -5.57
C PRO A 265 21.70 -6.89 -4.98
N PRO A 266 22.80 -7.38 -5.59
CA PRO A 266 23.63 -8.42 -4.99
C PRO A 266 24.06 -8.04 -3.56
N GLY A 267 24.12 -9.04 -2.67
CA GLY A 267 24.47 -8.84 -1.25
C GLY A 267 23.29 -8.47 -0.34
N HIS A 268 22.12 -8.16 -0.90
CA HIS A 268 20.88 -8.01 -0.12
C HIS A 268 20.22 -9.37 0.17
N GLU A 269 19.50 -9.52 1.29
CA GLU A 269 18.81 -10.78 1.64
C GLU A 269 17.79 -11.21 0.56
N MET A 270 17.16 -10.22 -0.08
CA MET A 270 16.22 -10.39 -1.19
C MET A 270 16.87 -10.20 -2.58
N ALA A 271 18.20 -10.35 -2.72
CA ALA A 271 18.91 -10.12 -3.97
C ALA A 271 18.25 -10.85 -5.16
N GLY A 272 18.04 -10.12 -6.27
CA GLY A 272 17.42 -10.66 -7.48
C GLY A 272 15.89 -10.64 -7.49
N PHE A 273 15.22 -10.33 -6.37
CA PHE A 273 13.77 -10.19 -6.31
C PHE A 273 13.32 -8.72 -6.45
N PRO A 274 12.15 -8.44 -7.05
CA PRO A 274 11.55 -7.11 -7.10
C PRO A 274 10.93 -6.76 -5.74
N ALA A 275 11.77 -6.54 -4.74
CA ALA A 275 11.38 -6.37 -3.34
C ALA A 275 12.11 -5.18 -2.69
N CYS A 276 12.65 -4.26 -3.48
CA CYS A 276 13.32 -3.06 -3.00
C CYS A 276 12.71 -1.80 -3.62
N ASP A 277 12.97 -0.63 -3.03
CA ASP A 277 12.56 0.66 -3.55
C ASP A 277 13.77 1.54 -3.82
N ARG A 278 13.82 2.20 -4.98
CA ARG A 278 14.85 3.20 -5.27
C ARG A 278 14.56 4.59 -4.72
N PRO A 279 13.38 5.21 -4.95
CA PRO A 279 13.16 6.57 -4.49
C PRO A 279 12.81 6.57 -3.01
N SER A 280 13.18 7.66 -2.33
CA SER A 280 12.82 7.97 -0.94
C SER A 280 11.32 8.22 -0.72
N ASN A 281 10.47 7.90 -1.71
CA ASN A 281 9.02 8.00 -1.63
C ASN A 281 8.32 6.73 -2.15
N GLY A 282 9.03 5.60 -2.20
CA GLY A 282 8.46 4.30 -2.55
C GLY A 282 7.55 3.68 -1.48
N PRO A 283 6.84 2.60 -1.82
CA PRO A 283 6.00 1.82 -0.92
C PRO A 283 6.65 1.43 0.41
N TYR A 284 7.83 0.82 0.41
CA TYR A 284 8.57 0.47 1.62
C TYR A 284 8.95 1.72 2.41
N ARG A 285 9.25 2.84 1.73
CA ARG A 285 9.48 4.12 2.43
C ARG A 285 8.21 4.63 3.08
N VAL A 286 7.07 4.58 2.40
CA VAL A 286 5.79 4.98 2.99
C VAL A 286 5.42 4.10 4.18
N GLY A 287 5.48 2.78 4.04
CA GLY A 287 5.27 1.85 5.15
C GLY A 287 6.19 2.18 6.32
N SER A 288 7.51 2.20 6.08
CA SER A 288 8.48 2.46 7.15
C SER A 288 8.21 3.79 7.89
N LEU A 289 7.74 4.84 7.20
CA LEU A 289 7.38 6.10 7.85
C LEU A 289 6.10 6.00 8.68
N ILE A 290 5.10 5.24 8.25
CA ILE A 290 3.91 4.93 9.06
C ILE A 290 4.31 4.16 10.31
N MET A 291 5.17 3.15 10.17
CA MET A 291 5.68 2.37 11.30
C MET A 291 6.47 3.24 12.29
N LYS A 292 7.40 4.04 11.79
CA LYS A 292 8.17 5.00 12.59
C LYS A 292 7.25 5.99 13.30
N SER A 293 6.23 6.48 12.60
CA SER A 293 5.25 7.42 13.14
C SER A 293 4.42 6.81 14.26
N ALA A 294 4.02 5.55 14.13
CA ALA A 294 3.36 4.79 15.19
C ALA A 294 4.28 4.60 16.41
N ILE A 295 5.57 4.30 16.20
CA ILE A 295 6.56 4.17 17.29
C ILE A 295 6.75 5.51 18.03
N GLU A 296 6.85 6.62 17.30
CA GLU A 296 6.99 7.97 17.86
C GLU A 296 5.74 8.40 18.64
N GLY A 297 4.57 8.05 18.11
CA GLY A 297 3.27 8.37 18.70
C GLY A 297 2.76 7.37 19.74
N CYS A 298 3.50 6.26 19.98
CA CYS A 298 3.11 5.22 20.92
C CYS A 298 2.81 5.78 22.31
N GLY A 299 1.54 5.68 22.71
CA GLY A 299 1.04 6.04 24.02
C GLY A 299 1.15 4.90 25.04
N PRO A 300 0.33 4.94 26.12
CA PRO A 300 0.29 3.91 27.17
C PRO A 300 -0.07 2.50 26.68
N GLU A 301 -0.75 2.39 25.54
CA GLU A 301 -1.18 1.13 24.89
C GLU A 301 -0.01 0.31 24.30
N CYS A 302 1.15 0.94 24.15
CA CYS A 302 2.32 0.38 23.48
C CYS A 302 3.42 0.07 24.50
N SER A 303 3.64 -1.22 24.76
CA SER A 303 4.65 -1.68 25.71
C SER A 303 6.07 -1.47 25.16
N ALA A 304 7.08 -1.55 26.04
CA ALA A 304 8.48 -1.51 25.60
C ALA A 304 8.82 -2.65 24.61
N ARG A 305 8.19 -3.81 24.79
CA ARG A 305 8.32 -4.95 23.88
C ARG A 305 7.69 -4.64 22.52
N ASP A 306 6.51 -4.01 22.50
CA ASP A 306 5.87 -3.64 21.23
C ASP A 306 6.74 -2.67 20.44
N LYS A 307 7.32 -1.67 21.11
CA LYS A 307 8.27 -0.74 20.49
C LYS A 307 9.48 -1.44 19.90
N GLU A 308 10.03 -2.44 20.59
CA GLU A 308 11.15 -3.23 20.08
C GLU A 308 10.76 -4.00 18.81
N ILE A 309 9.60 -4.66 18.81
CA ILE A 309 9.12 -5.42 17.65
C ILE A 309 8.84 -4.48 16.46
N LEU A 310 8.16 -3.36 16.69
CA LEU A 310 7.88 -2.36 15.66
C LEU A 310 9.17 -1.76 15.11
N THR A 311 10.20 -1.58 15.94
CA THR A 311 11.51 -1.10 15.49
C THR A 311 12.19 -2.11 14.56
N LEU A 312 12.03 -3.41 14.82
CA LEU A 312 12.53 -4.47 13.93
C LEU A 312 11.76 -4.49 12.59
N LEU A 313 10.43 -4.35 12.62
CA LEU A 313 9.62 -4.26 11.40
C LEU A 313 9.98 -3.01 10.58
N TYR A 314 10.14 -1.87 11.24
CA TYR A 314 10.65 -0.64 10.61
C TYR A 314 12.02 -0.88 9.95
N ALA A 315 12.94 -1.56 10.64
CA ALA A 315 14.26 -1.85 10.11
C ALA A 315 14.20 -2.79 8.89
N ASP A 316 13.31 -3.79 8.88
CA ASP A 316 13.07 -4.65 7.71
C ASP A 316 12.60 -3.82 6.50
N SER A 317 11.56 -2.99 6.66
CA SER A 317 11.10 -2.10 5.57
C SER A 317 12.20 -1.14 5.11
N MET A 318 12.99 -0.58 6.03
CA MET A 318 14.10 0.30 5.69
C MET A 318 15.23 -0.41 4.95
N SER A 319 15.50 -1.68 5.25
CA SER A 319 16.56 -2.46 4.58
C SER A 319 16.32 -2.59 3.08
N ARG A 320 15.05 -2.53 2.66
CA ARG A 320 14.59 -2.64 1.27
C ARG A 320 14.62 -1.32 0.51
N ILE A 321 15.02 -0.21 1.15
CA ILE A 321 15.11 1.10 0.50
C ILE A 321 16.56 1.32 0.07
N LEU A 322 16.79 1.32 -1.24
CA LEU A 322 18.11 1.49 -1.83
C LEU A 322 18.55 2.95 -1.66
N THR A 323 19.45 3.21 -0.72
CA THR A 323 20.09 4.52 -0.63
C THR A 323 21.18 4.63 -1.70
N PRO A 324 21.26 5.75 -2.43
CA PRO A 324 22.40 6.01 -3.30
C PRO A 324 23.70 5.89 -2.50
N LEU A 325 24.64 5.09 -3.01
CA LEU A 325 25.93 4.80 -2.36
C LEU A 325 26.77 6.07 -2.08
N THR A 326 26.41 7.22 -2.66
CA THR A 326 27.05 8.52 -2.46
C THR A 326 27.02 9.03 -1.01
N ARG A 327 26.27 8.40 -0.09
CA ARG A 327 26.27 8.77 1.35
C ARG A 327 26.51 7.64 2.35
N ALA A 328 26.61 6.39 1.89
CA ALA A 328 26.76 5.24 2.79
C ALA A 328 28.14 5.20 3.48
N SER A 329 29.13 5.98 3.03
CA SER A 329 30.46 5.88 3.62
C SER A 329 30.65 6.62 4.95
N GLN A 330 29.72 7.44 5.48
CA GLN A 330 30.08 8.26 6.67
C GLN A 330 29.06 8.59 7.78
N VAL A 331 27.72 8.51 7.67
CA VAL A 331 26.87 9.18 8.71
C VAL A 331 25.56 8.48 9.12
N GLY A 332 25.51 7.16 9.30
CA GLY A 332 24.29 6.57 9.89
C GLY A 332 24.29 5.09 10.21
N GLN A 333 25.14 4.31 9.54
CA GLN A 333 25.27 2.88 9.82
C GLN A 333 25.91 2.63 11.20
N ASP A 334 26.84 3.50 11.61
CA ASP A 334 27.58 3.37 12.86
C ASP A 334 26.72 3.51 14.11
N ASP A 335 25.73 4.42 14.16
CA ASP A 335 24.92 4.64 15.37
C ASP A 335 23.83 3.56 15.55
N LEU A 336 23.19 3.12 14.47
CA LEU A 336 22.18 2.06 14.54
C LEU A 336 22.82 0.68 14.81
N CYS A 337 23.92 0.35 14.12
CA CYS A 337 24.64 -0.89 14.40
C CYS A 337 25.30 -0.86 15.78
N ALA A 338 25.84 0.27 16.26
CA ALA A 338 26.33 0.36 17.63
C ALA A 338 25.22 0.16 18.68
N LYS A 339 23.98 0.57 18.39
CA LYS A 339 22.83 0.34 19.29
C LYS A 339 22.37 -1.12 19.26
N LEU A 340 22.31 -1.75 18.09
CA LEU A 340 21.88 -3.13 17.92
C LEU A 340 22.94 -4.15 18.40
N LEU A 341 24.23 -3.87 18.21
CA LEU A 341 25.31 -4.73 18.68
C LEU A 341 25.46 -4.76 20.21
N ARG A 342 24.92 -3.76 20.92
CA ARG A 342 24.86 -3.76 22.39
C ARG A 342 23.88 -4.79 22.96
N THR A 343 22.86 -5.18 22.18
CA THR A 343 21.83 -6.12 22.61
C THR A 343 22.01 -7.51 22.01
N ARG A 344 22.64 -7.63 20.82
CA ARG A 344 23.10 -8.91 20.25
C ARG A 344 24.44 -8.75 19.56
N THR A 345 25.41 -9.58 19.92
CA THR A 345 26.79 -9.49 19.41
C THR A 345 27.01 -9.99 17.99
N ASN A 346 25.99 -10.55 17.33
CA ASN A 346 26.13 -11.14 16.00
C ASN A 346 24.87 -10.88 15.16
N ILE A 347 24.88 -9.77 14.44
CA ILE A 347 23.84 -9.43 13.47
C ILE A 347 24.54 -9.27 12.11
N PRO A 348 24.37 -10.20 11.16
CA PRO A 348 25.07 -10.20 9.87
C PRO A 348 24.92 -8.90 9.07
N PHE A 349 23.79 -8.20 9.25
CA PHE A 349 23.52 -6.87 8.69
C PHE A 349 24.53 -5.77 9.13
N CYS A 350 25.21 -5.96 10.26
CA CYS A 350 26.19 -5.01 10.81
C CYS A 350 27.64 -5.42 10.53
N GLU A 351 27.88 -6.46 9.72
CA GLU A 351 29.22 -6.78 9.24
C GLU A 351 29.64 -5.77 8.16
N ALA A 352 30.88 -5.29 8.23
CA ALA A 352 31.40 -4.35 7.25
C ALA A 352 31.37 -5.00 5.85
N PRO A 353 30.89 -4.29 4.80
CA PRO A 353 30.80 -4.87 3.47
C PRO A 353 32.20 -5.29 2.97
N ASP A 354 32.26 -6.46 2.34
CA ASP A 354 33.45 -6.95 1.64
C ASP A 354 33.82 -5.98 0.52
N THR A 355 34.97 -5.30 0.68
CA THR A 355 35.46 -4.26 -0.23
C THR A 355 36.04 -4.81 -1.53
N SER A 356 35.97 -6.12 -1.77
CA SER A 356 36.54 -6.76 -2.97
C SER A 356 35.63 -6.76 -4.21
N LEU A 357 34.36 -6.35 -4.08
CA LEU A 357 33.44 -6.21 -5.20
C LEU A 357 33.36 -4.73 -5.63
N GLU A 358 34.10 -4.37 -6.68
CA GLU A 358 33.89 -3.11 -7.41
C GLU A 358 32.49 -3.11 -8.05
N ALA A 359 31.50 -2.63 -7.30
CA ALA A 359 30.20 -2.31 -7.83
C ALA A 359 30.33 -1.11 -8.77
N GLN A 360 29.84 -1.23 -10.01
CA GLN A 360 29.70 -0.09 -10.91
C GLN A 360 28.82 0.96 -10.22
N VAL A 361 29.46 2.06 -9.79
CA VAL A 361 28.82 3.18 -9.12
C VAL A 361 28.01 3.94 -10.14
N LEU A 362 26.71 3.68 -10.11
CA LEU A 362 25.70 4.45 -10.79
C LEU A 362 25.41 5.68 -9.91
N GLU A 363 26.14 6.78 -10.14
CA GLU A 363 25.86 8.08 -9.50
C GLU A 363 24.54 8.63 -10.04
N TRP A 364 23.60 8.97 -9.16
CA TRP A 364 22.33 9.57 -9.58
C TRP A 364 21.90 10.70 -8.65
N ASP A 365 21.38 11.74 -9.30
CA ASP A 365 21.12 13.07 -8.76
C ASP A 365 19.97 13.07 -7.76
N ASP A 366 20.26 13.41 -6.50
CA ASP A 366 19.32 13.48 -5.38
C ASP A 366 18.80 14.90 -5.15
N ALA A 367 18.91 15.81 -6.12
CA ALA A 367 18.32 17.14 -5.98
C ALA A 367 16.80 17.01 -5.74
N PRO A 368 16.27 17.36 -4.54
CA PRO A 368 14.84 17.52 -4.40
C PRO A 368 14.45 18.66 -5.34
N GLU A 369 13.49 18.43 -6.25
CA GLU A 369 12.83 19.53 -6.94
C GLU A 369 12.37 20.52 -5.86
N ALA A 370 12.91 21.74 -5.94
CA ALA A 370 12.51 22.81 -5.05
C ALA A 370 11.02 23.08 -5.28
N VAL A 371 10.19 22.66 -4.33
CA VAL A 371 8.78 23.02 -4.32
C VAL A 371 8.71 24.51 -3.97
N GLU A 372 8.53 25.37 -4.99
CA GLU A 372 8.09 26.74 -4.75
C GLU A 372 6.68 26.70 -4.16
N LEU A 373 6.58 26.90 -2.85
CA LEU A 373 5.31 27.13 -2.20
C LEU A 373 4.69 28.42 -2.78
N PRO A 374 3.38 28.44 -3.07
CA PRO A 374 2.72 29.65 -3.52
C PRO A 374 2.94 30.74 -2.49
N LYS A 375 3.51 31.87 -2.93
CA LYS A 375 3.61 33.08 -2.12
C LYS A 375 2.19 33.43 -1.69
N ARG A 376 1.93 33.50 -0.38
CA ARG A 376 0.74 34.20 0.13
C ARG A 376 0.81 35.64 -0.40
N GLY A 377 -0.05 35.99 -1.35
CA GLY A 377 -0.34 37.38 -1.70
C GLY A 377 -0.85 38.12 -0.46
N GLU A 378 -0.54 39.40 -0.25
CA GLU A 378 -0.89 40.55 -1.12
C GLU A 378 -2.37 40.61 -1.45
#